data_AF-A0A822FVM9-F1
#
_entry.id   AF-A0A822FVM9-F1
#
_cell.length_a   1.000
_cell.length_b   1.000
_cell.length_c   1.000
_cell.angle_alpha   90.00
_cell.angle_beta   90.00
_cell.angle_gamma   90.00
#
_symmetry.space_group_name_H-M   'P 1'
#
loop_
_entity.id
_entity.type
_entity.pdbx_description
1 polymer ?
#
loop_
_entity_poly.entity_id
_entity_poly.type
_entity_poly.pdbx_seq_one_letter_code
_entity_poly.pdbx_strand_id
1 'polypeptide(L)'
;MYFFELFSHADRFPYRTYLLSSATYVFILFTALTLLPPFLLTYYTGDFWTKESIYSEQPRIHNQTKYILIAENNDATNNQFFLSSYSTL
;
A
#
# COMPACT_ATOMS: atom_id res chain seq x y z
N MET A 1 -59.63 -26.84 -33.55
CA MET A 1 -58.56 -26.15 -32.81
C MET A 1 -57.35 -26.10 -33.73
N TYR A 2 -57.10 -24.96 -34.38
CA TYR A 2 -56.05 -24.81 -35.38
C TYR A 2 -54.84 -24.19 -34.70
N PHE A 3 -53.79 -24.98 -34.46
CA PHE A 3 -52.53 -24.47 -33.98
C PHE A 3 -51.80 -23.86 -35.18
N PHE A 4 -51.67 -22.53 -35.19
CA PHE A 4 -50.88 -21.83 -36.19
C PHE A 4 -49.40 -22.23 -36.04
N GLU A 5 -48.85 -22.96 -37.01
CA GLU A 5 -47.41 -23.14 -37.21
C GLU A 5 -46.77 -21.84 -37.75
N LEU A 6 -46.92 -20.73 -37.02
CA LEU A 6 -46.33 -19.44 -37.40
C LEU A 6 -44.81 -19.36 -37.15
N PHE A 7 -44.22 -20.39 -36.53
CA PHE A 7 -42.80 -20.41 -36.15
C PHE A 7 -41.99 -21.56 -36.78
N SER A 8 -42.49 -22.23 -37.83
CA SER A 8 -41.71 -23.30 -38.48
C SER A 8 -40.56 -22.76 -39.35
N HIS A 9 -40.57 -21.47 -39.69
CA HIS A 9 -39.43 -20.81 -40.34
C HIS A 9 -38.67 -20.00 -39.31
N ALA A 10 -37.73 -20.65 -38.62
CA ALA A 10 -36.67 -19.91 -37.97
C ALA A 10 -35.85 -19.23 -39.07
N ASP A 11 -36.13 -17.95 -39.33
CA ASP A 11 -35.27 -17.09 -40.12
C ASP A 11 -33.86 -17.21 -39.54
N ARG A 12 -33.01 -17.96 -40.24
CA ARG A 12 -31.62 -18.12 -39.88
C ARG A 12 -30.93 -16.81 -40.24
N PHE A 13 -31.09 -15.79 -39.39
CA PHE A 13 -30.17 -14.66 -39.42
C PHE A 13 -28.77 -15.23 -39.26
N PRO A 14 -27.91 -15.15 -40.28
CA PRO A 14 -26.56 -15.67 -40.16
C PRO A 14 -25.89 -14.85 -39.05
N TYR A 15 -25.74 -15.47 -37.88
CA TYR A 15 -25.11 -14.85 -36.74
C TYR A 15 -23.69 -14.50 -37.17
N ARG A 16 -23.41 -13.20 -37.32
CA ARG A 16 -22.11 -12.72 -37.75
C ARG A 16 -21.14 -12.86 -36.59
N THR A 17 -20.65 -14.08 -36.36
CA THR A 17 -19.70 -14.44 -35.31
C THR A 17 -18.44 -13.56 -35.36
N TYR A 18 -18.11 -13.02 -36.54
CA TYR A 18 -17.03 -12.05 -36.75
C TYR A 18 -17.18 -10.76 -35.94
N LEU A 19 -18.41 -10.24 -35.78
CA LEU A 19 -18.66 -9.02 -34.99
C LEU A 19 -18.40 -9.27 -33.50
N LEU A 20 -18.89 -10.41 -32.98
CA LEU A 20 -18.65 -10.81 -31.60
C LEU A 20 -17.15 -11.04 -31.35
N SER A 21 -16.48 -11.77 -32.24
CA SER A 21 -15.04 -12.03 -32.13
C SER A 21 -14.21 -10.75 -32.15
N SER A 22 -14.57 -9.79 -33.02
CA SER A 22 -13.88 -8.50 -33.10
C SER A 22 -14.14 -7.64 -31.86
N ALA A 23 -15.38 -7.61 -31.38
CA ALA A 23 -15.74 -6.88 -30.17
C ALA A 23 -15.03 -7.44 -28.93
N THR A 24 -14.94 -8.78 -28.81
CA THR A 24 -14.20 -9.44 -27.73
C THR A 24 -12.71 -9.09 -27.77
N TYR A 25 -12.09 -9.08 -28.97
CA TYR A 25 -10.69 -8.69 -29.11
C TYR A 25 -10.44 -7.23 -28.66
N VAL A 26 -11.28 -6.30 -29.11
CA VAL A 26 -11.20 -4.89 -28.71
C VAL A 26 -11.41 -4.72 -27.20
N PHE A 27 -12.36 -5.45 -26.61
CA PHE A 27 -12.60 -5.44 -25.17
C PHE A 27 -11.40 -5.95 -24.37
N ILE A 28 -10.79 -7.06 -24.80
CA ILE A 28 -9.56 -7.60 -24.17
C ILE A 28 -8.43 -6.58 -24.26
N LEU A 29 -8.24 -5.95 -25.43
CA LEU A 29 -7.22 -4.93 -25.63
C LEU A 29 -7.40 -3.74 -24.67
N PHE A 30 -8.62 -3.20 -24.56
CA PHE A 30 -8.91 -2.09 -23.64
C PHE A 30 -8.76 -2.49 -22.17
N THR A 31 -9.17 -3.70 -21.81
CA THR A 31 -9.01 -4.23 -20.45
C THR A 31 -7.54 -4.35 -20.09
N ALA A 32 -6.73 -4.91 -20.99
CA ALA A 32 -5.28 -4.99 -20.81
C ALA A 32 -4.65 -3.59 -20.73
N LEU A 33 -5.02 -2.67 -21.62
CA LEU A 33 -4.49 -1.31 -21.63
C LEU A 33 -4.96 -0.48 -20.42
N THR A 34 -6.05 -0.86 -19.75
CA THR A 34 -6.51 -0.19 -18.52
C THR A 34 -5.83 -0.78 -17.29
N LEU A 35 -5.58 -2.08 -17.27
CA LEU A 35 -5.00 -2.78 -16.12
C LEU A 35 -3.46 -2.72 -16.09
N LEU A 36 -2.82 -2.80 -17.25
CA LEU A 36 -1.35 -2.83 -17.35
C LEU A 36 -0.69 -1.52 -16.92
N PRO A 37 -1.17 -0.31 -17.28
CA PRO A 37 -0.50 0.94 -16.90
C PRO A 37 -0.39 1.17 -15.39
N PRO A 38 -1.45 1.05 -14.56
CA PRO A 38 -1.29 1.25 -13.11
C PRO A 38 -0.41 0.17 -12.48
N PHE A 39 -0.45 -1.05 -13.01
CA PHE A 39 0.42 -2.14 -12.55
C PHE A 39 1.89 -1.90 -12.89
N LEU A 40 2.19 -1.46 -14.11
CA LEU A 40 3.54 -1.08 -14.53
C LEU A 40 4.03 0.15 -13.75
N LEU A 41 3.17 1.14 -13.53
CA LEU A 41 3.51 2.34 -12.79
C LEU A 41 3.91 2.00 -11.36
N THR A 42 3.12 1.18 -10.65
CA THR A 42 3.45 0.74 -9.29
C THR A 42 4.69 -0.15 -9.22
N TYR A 43 4.97 -0.94 -10.26
CA TYR A 43 6.21 -1.69 -10.39
C TYR A 43 7.43 -0.77 -10.56
N TYR A 44 7.34 0.26 -11.43
CA TYR A 44 8.43 1.21 -11.65
C TYR A 44 8.67 2.14 -10.45
N THR A 45 7.62 2.58 -9.79
CA THR A 45 7.72 3.43 -8.58
C THR A 45 8.27 2.65 -7.39
N GLY A 46 8.32 1.30 -7.46
CA GLY A 46 8.79 0.46 -6.36
C GLY A 46 7.79 0.31 -5.22
N ASP A 47 6.66 1.02 -5.27
CA ASP A 47 5.62 1.03 -4.23
C ASP A 47 4.82 -0.28 -4.18
N PHE A 48 4.82 -1.10 -5.24
CA PHE A 48 4.08 -2.37 -5.24
C PHE A 48 4.60 -3.37 -4.20
N TRP A 49 5.91 -3.32 -3.91
CA TRP A 49 6.57 -4.23 -2.97
C TRP A 49 7.44 -3.50 -1.94
N THR A 50 7.33 -2.18 -1.85
CA THR A 50 7.89 -1.46 -0.71
C THR A 50 7.04 -1.86 0.48
N LYS A 51 7.55 -2.79 1.28
CA LYS A 51 7.05 -3.03 2.64
C LYS A 51 6.88 -1.65 3.24
N GLU A 52 5.68 -1.33 3.71
CA GLU A 52 5.51 -0.18 4.57
C GLU A 52 6.51 -0.36 5.72
N SER A 53 7.69 0.25 5.59
CA SER A 53 8.52 0.56 6.71
C SER A 53 7.68 1.62 7.39
N ILE A 54 6.81 1.16 8.28
CA ILE A 54 6.14 2.00 9.26
C ILE A 54 7.26 2.87 9.79
N TYR A 55 7.31 4.11 9.30
CA TYR A 55 8.20 5.13 9.81
C TYR A 55 7.64 5.40 11.19
N SER A 56 8.01 4.52 12.12
CA SER A 56 7.96 4.82 13.52
C SER A 56 9.02 5.88 13.66
N GLU A 57 8.65 7.12 13.40
CA GLU A 57 9.36 8.29 13.87
C GLU A 57 9.50 8.05 15.36
N GLN A 58 10.63 7.45 15.77
CA GLN A 58 10.93 7.31 17.18
C GLN A 58 10.88 8.73 17.69
N PRO A 59 9.94 9.08 18.60
CA PRO A 59 9.89 10.41 19.13
C PRO A 59 11.26 10.64 19.76
N ARG A 60 12.07 11.51 19.15
CA ARG A 60 13.30 12.00 19.76
C ARG A 60 12.81 12.82 20.95
N ILE A 61 12.61 12.13 22.07
CA ILE A 61 12.43 12.73 23.38
C ILE A 61 13.75 13.44 23.70
N HIS A 62 13.88 14.65 23.17
CA HIS A 62 14.83 15.61 23.70
C HIS A 62 14.33 15.91 25.10
N ASN A 63 14.93 15.26 26.10
CA ASN A 63 14.72 15.60 27.50
C ASN A 63 15.15 17.06 27.67
N GLN A 64 14.19 17.99 27.58
CA GLN A 64 14.43 19.42 27.71
C GLN A 64 15.01 19.75 29.10
N THR A 65 14.67 18.93 30.09
CA THR A 65 15.15 19.05 31.45
C THR A 65 16.46 18.27 31.62
N LYS A 66 17.57 19.01 31.62
CA LYS A 66 18.87 18.49 32.06
C LYS A 66 18.90 18.53 33.59
N TYR A 67 19.36 17.45 34.21
CA TYR A 67 19.45 17.37 35.67
C TYR A 67 20.89 17.08 36.11
N ILE A 68 21.22 17.63 37.27
CA ILE A 68 22.46 17.37 38.00
C ILE A 68 22.01 16.88 39.36
N LEU A 69 22.38 15.65 39.70
CA LEU A 69 22.11 15.06 41.01
C LEU A 69 23.43 14.93 41.76
N ILE A 70 23.47 15.56 42.94
CA ILE A 70 24.58 15.49 43.87
C ILE A 70 24.03 14.83 45.13
N ALA A 71 24.50 13.62 45.41
CA ALA A 71 24.19 12.93 46.65
C ALA A 71 25.40 12.99 47.57
N GLU A 72 25.22 13.64 48.73
CA GLU A 72 26.21 13.71 49.81
C GLU A 72 25.72 12.83 50.96
N ASN A 73 26.57 11.91 51.40
CA ASN A 73 26.33 11.13 52.61
C ASN A 73 26.98 11.85 53.81
N ASN A 74 26.23 12.02 54.90
CA ASN A 74 26.67 12.66 56.14
C ASN A 74 27.62 11.75 56.97
N ASP A 75 27.83 10.51 56.55
CA ASP A 75 28.84 9.64 57.16
C ASP A 75 30.25 10.03 56.67
N ALA A 76 31.18 10.19 57.62
CA ALA A 76 32.54 10.75 57.50
C ALA A 76 33.50 10.07 56.48
N THR A 77 33.01 9.19 55.63
CA THR A 77 33.69 8.67 54.44
C THR A 77 33.18 9.41 53.21
N ASN A 78 34.03 10.31 52.70
CA ASN A 78 33.85 11.20 51.53
C ASN A 78 33.39 10.48 50.24
N ASN A 79 32.15 9.99 50.23
CA ASN A 79 31.55 9.30 49.09
C ASN A 79 30.48 10.21 48.48
N GLN A 80 30.94 11.20 47.71
CA GLN A 80 30.07 12.07 46.92
C GLN A 80 29.81 11.41 45.57
N PHE A 81 28.53 11.20 45.24
CA PHE A 81 28.12 10.65 43.95
C PHE A 81 27.58 11.77 43.05
N PHE A 82 28.21 11.95 41.90
CA PHE A 82 27.83 12.93 40.88
C PHE A 82 27.18 12.21 39.69
N LEU A 83 25.94 12.57 39.36
CA LEU A 83 25.25 12.09 38.16
C LEU A 83 24.76 13.28 37.35
N SER A 84 25.08 13.31 36.06
CA SER A 84 24.65 14.38 35.17
C SER A 84 24.16 13.80 33.84
N SER A 85 23.13 14.42 33.27
CA SER A 85 22.59 14.07 31.95
C SER A 85 23.26 14.83 30.80
N TYR A 86 24.41 15.48 31.06
CA TYR A 86 25.13 16.26 30.06
C TYR A 86 26.04 15.35 29.24
N SER A 87 26.00 15.50 27.92
CA SER A 87 26.99 14.90 27.03
C SER A 87 28.34 15.58 27.27
N THR A 88 29.27 14.90 27.92
CA THR A 88 30.67 15.32 27.96
C THR A 88 31.30 15.00 26.60
N LEU A 89 31.58 16.04 25.82
CA LEU A 89 32.37 15.95 24.58
C LEU A 89 33.80 15.51 24.88
#